data_AF-A0A2N2C710-F1
#
_entry.id   AF-A0A2N2C710-F1
#
_cell.length_a   1.000
_cell.length_b   1.000
_cell.length_c   1.000
_cell.angle_alpha   90.00
_cell.angle_beta   90.00
_cell.angle_gamma   90.00
#
_symmetry.space_group_name_H-M   'P 1'
#
loop_
_entity.id
_entity.type
_entity.pdbx_description
1 polymer ?
#
loop_
_entity_poly.entity_id
_entity_poly.type
_entity_poly.pdbx_seq_one_letter_code
_entity_poly.pdbx_strand_id
1 'polypeptide(L)'
;RPIFVTVIILNAIWIWNDFLLPSLILGVGQDVQTIPLAIRAFAGSFVKKWDLIMTAVLMAAAPIIVGFLFAQKHIIKGMVAGSIK
;
A
#
# COMPACT_ATOMS: atom_id res chain seq x y z
N ARG A 1 -4.98 -23.00 11.61
CA ARG A 1 -3.96 -21.93 11.70
C ARG A 1 -4.41 -20.67 10.91
N PRO A 2 -5.54 -20.02 11.24
CA PRO A 2 -6.05 -18.88 10.46
C PRO A 2 -5.33 -17.55 10.82
N ILE A 3 -4.82 -17.46 12.05
CA ILE A 3 -4.21 -16.24 12.60
C ILE A 3 -3.00 -15.79 11.79
N PHE A 4 -2.12 -16.71 11.37
CA PHE A 4 -0.96 -16.38 10.53
C PHE A 4 -1.36 -15.73 9.20
N VAL A 5 -2.44 -16.20 8.57
CA VAL A 5 -2.93 -15.64 7.31
C VAL A 5 -3.44 -14.22 7.51
N THR A 6 -4.21 -13.98 8.58
CA THR A 6 -4.70 -12.63 8.93
C THR A 6 -3.54 -11.68 9.24
N VAL A 7 -2.53 -12.12 10.02
CA VAL A 7 -1.37 -11.30 10.39
C VAL A 7 -0.51 -10.94 9.17
N ILE A 8 -0.28 -11.88 8.25
CA ILE A 8 0.47 -11.64 7.01
C ILE A 8 -0.24 -10.61 6.14
N ILE A 9 -1.56 -10.75 5.97
CA ILE A 9 -2.37 -9.83 5.17
C ILE A 9 -2.35 -8.41 5.78
N LEU A 10 -2.58 -8.30 7.09
CA LEU A 10 -2.57 -7.00 7.76
C LEU A 10 -1.20 -6.33 7.68
N ASN A 11 -0.10 -7.08 7.89
CA ASN A 11 1.26 -6.57 7.72
C ASN A 11 1.55 -6.16 6.29
N ALA A 12 1.14 -6.94 5.29
CA ALA A 12 1.35 -6.61 3.89
C ALA A 12 0.66 -5.29 3.51
N ILE A 13 -0.58 -5.07 3.97
CA ILE A 13 -1.29 -3.79 3.77
C ILE A 13 -0.55 -2.64 4.46
N TRP A 14 -0.04 -2.87 5.68
CA TRP A 14 0.67 -1.85 6.45
C TRP A 14 1.99 -1.44 5.78
N ILE A 15 2.81 -2.42 5.39
CA ILE A 15 4.08 -2.20 4.68
C ILE A 15 3.84 -1.50 3.33
N TRP A 16 2.77 -1.86 2.63
CA TRP A 16 2.43 -1.25 1.36
C TRP A 16 2.01 0.22 1.48
N ASN A 17 1.32 0.59 2.57
CA ASN A 17 0.93 1.97 2.86
C ASN A 17 2.04 2.81 3.51
N ASP A 18 3.11 2.16 4.00
CA ASP A 18 4.20 2.88 4.64
C ASP A 18 4.99 3.69 3.61
N PHE A 19 4.76 5.00 3.64
CA PHE A 19 5.45 5.98 2.82
C PHE A 19 6.69 6.56 3.52
N LEU A 20 6.65 6.65 4.85
CA LEU A 20 7.63 7.41 5.62
C LEU A 20 9.00 6.72 5.61
N LEU A 21 9.01 5.42 5.87
CA LEU A 21 10.22 4.62 6.01
C LEU A 21 10.97 4.50 4.66
N PRO A 22 10.30 4.19 3.53
CA PRO A 22 10.94 4.23 2.21
C PRO A 22 11.42 5.62 1.82
N SER A 23 10.67 6.68 2.14
CA SER A 23 11.07 8.05 1.84
C SER A 23 12.35 8.46 2.57
N LEU A 24 12.55 7.96 3.79
CA LEU A 24 13.72 8.29 4.61
C LEU A 24 14.96 7.51 4.20
N ILE A 25 14.79 6.23 3.83
CA ILE A 25 15.91 5.32 3.52
C ILE A 25 16.34 5.40 2.05
N LEU A 26 15.40 5.37 1.11
CA LEU A 26 15.70 5.32 -0.33
C LEU A 26 15.88 6.70 -0.96
N GLY A 27 15.27 7.74 -0.37
CA GLY A 27 15.29 9.09 -0.92
C GLY A 27 14.44 9.27 -2.20
N VAL A 28 14.20 10.52 -2.57
CA VAL A 28 13.36 10.89 -3.72
C VAL A 28 14.23 11.04 -4.97
N GLY A 29 13.93 10.30 -6.04
CA GLY A 29 14.60 10.40 -7.35
C GLY A 29 15.69 9.36 -7.64
N GLN A 30 15.80 8.30 -6.85
CA GLN A 30 16.75 7.19 -7.09
C GLN A 30 16.16 6.06 -7.95
N ASP A 31 17.00 5.19 -8.50
CA ASP A 31 16.58 4.07 -9.37
C ASP A 31 15.67 3.04 -8.65
N VAL A 32 15.76 2.97 -7.31
CA VAL A 32 14.93 2.07 -6.49
C VAL A 32 14.01 2.90 -5.61
N GLN A 33 12.73 2.98 -5.98
CA GLN A 33 11.70 3.65 -5.20
C GLN A 33 10.48 2.75 -5.02
N THR A 34 9.77 2.91 -3.91
CA THR A 34 8.45 2.31 -3.74
C THR A 34 7.44 3.09 -4.59
N ILE A 35 6.36 2.43 -5.01
CA ILE A 35 5.32 3.05 -5.83
C ILE A 35 4.76 4.35 -5.20
N PRO A 36 4.47 4.41 -3.87
CA PRO A 36 4.02 5.65 -3.22
C PRO A 36 5.08 6.77 -3.27
N LEU A 37 6.35 6.42 -3.15
CA LEU A 37 7.47 7.36 -3.20
C LEU A 37 7.68 7.93 -4.60
N ALA A 38 7.60 7.07 -5.61
CA ALA A 38 7.68 7.45 -7.01
C ALA A 38 6.54 8.40 -7.41
N ILE A 39 5.32 8.18 -6.91
CA ILE A 39 4.17 9.08 -7.15
C ILE A 39 4.41 10.46 -6.57
N ARG A 40 4.95 10.55 -5.35
CA ARG A 40 5.24 11.85 -4.73
C ARG A 40 6.35 12.59 -5.47
N ALA A 41 7.37 11.86 -5.94
CA ALA A 41 8.40 12.41 -6.83
C ALA A 41 7.77 12.93 -8.13
N PHE A 42 6.89 12.14 -8.76
CA PHE A 42 6.15 12.50 -9.96
C PHE A 42 5.27 13.73 -9.76
N ALA A 43 4.58 13.84 -8.63
CA ALA A 43 3.75 15.00 -8.31
C ALA A 43 4.57 16.29 -8.17
N GLY A 44 5.79 16.19 -7.63
CA GLY A 44 6.73 17.32 -7.54
C GLY A 44 7.34 17.72 -8.88
N SER A 45 7.67 16.76 -9.75
CA SER A 45 8.31 17.01 -11.06
C SER A 45 7.31 17.35 -12.18
N PHE A 46 6.06 16.89 -12.09
CA PHE A 46 5.05 17.02 -13.15
C PHE A 46 3.83 17.83 -12.71
N VAL A 47 4.04 18.94 -11.99
CA VAL A 47 2.98 19.87 -11.54
C VAL A 47 1.98 20.27 -12.65
N LYS A 48 2.36 20.16 -13.93
CA LYS A 48 1.50 20.44 -15.10
C LYS A 48 0.73 19.26 -15.69
N LYS A 49 0.98 18.00 -15.30
CA LYS A 49 0.35 16.80 -15.91
C LYS A 49 -0.46 16.00 -14.89
N TRP A 50 -1.57 16.59 -14.45
CA TRP A 50 -2.50 15.98 -13.49
C TRP A 50 -3.03 14.60 -13.94
N ASP A 51 -3.24 14.40 -15.24
CA ASP A 51 -3.70 13.12 -15.80
C ASP A 51 -2.74 11.96 -15.47
N LEU A 52 -1.43 12.22 -15.55
CA LEU A 52 -0.40 11.22 -15.23
C LEU A 52 -0.32 10.97 -13.72
N ILE A 53 -0.45 12.01 -12.90
CA ILE A 53 -0.44 11.88 -11.44
C ILE A 53 -1.64 11.04 -10.98
N MET A 54 -2.85 11.34 -11.49
CA MET A 54 -4.07 10.59 -11.19
C MET A 54 -3.97 9.12 -11.62
N THR A 55 -3.42 8.86 -12.81
CA THR A 55 -3.20 7.49 -13.31
C THR A 55 -2.20 6.72 -12.43
N ALA A 56 -1.12 7.37 -12.00
CA ALA A 56 -0.12 6.76 -11.13
C ALA A 56 -0.72 6.44 -9.74
N VAL A 57 -1.51 7.35 -9.17
CA VAL A 57 -2.24 7.13 -7.90
C VAL A 57 -3.21 5.96 -8.03
N LEU A 58 -3.98 5.87 -9.13
CA LEU A 58 -4.85 4.73 -9.40
C LEU A 58 -4.09 3.40 -9.48
N MET A 59 -2.94 3.39 -10.17
CA MET A 59 -2.08 2.20 -10.23
C MET A 59 -1.50 1.80 -8.86
N ALA A 60 -1.18 2.76 -7.99
CA ALA A 60 -0.76 2.46 -6.62
C ALA A 60 -1.89 1.90 -5.75
N ALA A 61 -3.12 2.37 -5.96
CA ALA A 61 -4.28 1.89 -5.23
C ALA A 61 -4.73 0.48 -5.69
N ALA A 62 -4.51 0.12 -6.96
CA ALA A 62 -4.89 -1.17 -7.52
C ALA A 62 -4.44 -2.40 -6.69
N PRO A 63 -3.16 -2.57 -6.32
CA PRO A 63 -2.72 -3.70 -5.51
C PRO A 63 -3.32 -3.71 -4.09
N ILE A 64 -3.62 -2.54 -3.50
CA ILE A 64 -4.34 -2.46 -2.21
C ILE A 64 -5.77 -2.98 -2.39
N ILE A 65 -6.46 -2.55 -3.44
CA ILE A 65 -7.83 -2.98 -3.75
C ILE A 65 -7.86 -4.50 -3.99
N VAL A 66 -6.92 -5.01 -4.80
CA VAL A 66 -6.79 -6.45 -5.06
C VAL A 66 -6.51 -7.20 -3.76
N GLY A 67 -5.54 -6.73 -2.97
CA GLY A 67 -5.23 -7.29 -1.65
C GLY A 67 -6.44 -7.30 -0.73
N PHE A 68 -7.21 -6.20 -0.69
CA PHE A 68 -8.44 -6.08 0.09
C PHE A 68 -9.51 -7.08 -0.34
N LEU A 69 -9.73 -7.29 -1.64
CA LEU A 69 -10.70 -8.25 -2.14
C LEU A 69 -10.36 -9.69 -1.72
N PHE A 70 -9.08 -10.07 -1.80
CA PHE A 70 -8.63 -11.39 -1.32
C PHE A 70 -8.67 -11.51 0.21
N ALA A 71 -8.39 -10.40 0.89
CA ALA A 71 -8.30 -10.32 2.33
C ALA A 71 -9.65 -10.21 3.04
N GLN A 72 -10.68 -9.64 2.41
CA GLN A 72 -11.97 -9.30 3.03
C GLN A 72 -12.57 -10.49 3.80
N LYS A 73 -12.57 -11.68 3.20
CA LYS A 73 -13.08 -12.91 3.84
C LYS A 73 -12.24 -13.36 5.05
N HIS A 74 -10.94 -13.12 5.05
CA HIS A 74 -10.00 -13.56 6.08
C HIS A 74 -9.82 -12.52 7.21
N ILE A 75 -9.87 -11.23 6.88
CA ILE A 75 -9.85 -10.13 7.85
C ILE A 75 -11.12 -10.18 8.69
N ILE A 76 -12.30 -10.32 8.08
CA ILE A 76 -13.57 -10.39 8.82
C ILE A 76 -13.57 -11.59 9.79
N LYS A 77 -13.16 -12.78 9.32
CA LYS A 77 -13.08 -13.97 10.17
C LYS A 77 -12.03 -13.84 11.29
N GLY A 78 -10.87 -13.26 10.99
CA GLY A 78 -9.78 -13.09 11.96
C GLY A 78 -10.09 -12.03 13.02
N MET A 79 -10.71 -10.91 12.63
CA MET A 79 -11.14 -9.84 13.53
C MET A 79 -12.27 -10.29 14.46
N VAL A 80 -13.27 -11.01 13.94
CA VAL A 80 -14.34 -11.59 14.76
C VAL A 80 -13.80 -12.66 15.72
N ALA A 81 -12.89 -13.53 15.27
CA ALA A 81 -12.26 -14.52 16.14
C ALA A 81 -11.36 -13.91 17.22
N GLY A 82 -10.75 -12.74 16.96
CA GLY A 82 -9.98 -11.97 17.94
C GLY A 82 -10.85 -11.20 18.94
N SER A 83 -12.10 -10.88 18.58
CA SER A 83 -13.08 -10.19 19.44
C SER A 83 -13.79 -11.11 20.44
N ILE A 84 -13.67 -12.44 20.32
CA ILE A 84 -14.28 -13.42 21.23
C ILE A 84 -13.26 -13.91 22.27
N LYS A 85 -12.31 -13.05 22.67
CA LYS A 85 -11.40 -13.30 23.79
C LYS A 85 -11.28 -12.07 24.67
#